data_AF-A0A538EN94-F1
#
_entry.id   AF-A0A538EN94-F1
#
_cell.length_a   1.000
_cell.length_b   1.000
_cell.length_c   1.000
_cell.angle_alpha   90.00
_cell.angle_beta   90.00
_cell.angle_gamma   90.00
#
_symmetry.space_group_name_H-M   'P 1'
#
loop_
_entity.id
_entity.type
_entity.pdbx_description
1 polymer ?
#
loop_
_entity_poly.entity_id
_entity_poly.type
_entity_poly.pdbx_seq_one_letter_code
_entity_poly.pdbx_strand_id
1 'polypeptide(L)' 'MDQWLQSARDAMARASGVPAEELELSPADVRTLLDIARVAAHDSGDRTNAPLLCYLAGLTVGRGAELADVADALA' A
#
# COMPACT_ATOMS: atom_id res chain seq x y z
N MET A 1 -7.43 10.28 3.23
CA MET A 1 -8.08 9.32 2.31
C MET A 1 -9.45 9.83 1.93
N ASP A 2 -9.98 9.49 0.76
CA ASP A 2 -11.38 9.82 0.42
C ASP A 2 -12.39 8.97 1.22
N GLN A 3 -13.68 9.30 1.10
CA GLN A 3 -14.75 8.62 1.86
C GLN A 3 -14.89 7.13 1.49
N TRP A 4 -14.64 6.78 0.23
CA TRP A 4 -14.76 5.41 -0.24
C TRP A 4 -13.66 4.54 0.38
N LEU A 5 -12.41 5.02 0.35
CA LEU A 5 -11.27 4.30 0.91
C LEU A 5 -11.36 4.18 2.44
N GLN A 6 -11.87 5.19 3.14
CA GLN A 6 -12.18 5.10 4.56
C GLN A 6 -13.19 3.99 4.86
N SER A 7 -14.27 3.91 4.07
CA SER A 7 -15.30 2.88 4.23
C SER A 7 -14.73 1.47 3.98
N ALA A 8 -13.85 1.33 2.99
CA ALA A 8 -13.15 0.09 2.70
C ALA A 8 -12.20 -0.32 3.84
N ARG A 9 -11.42 0.63 4.39
CA ARG A 9 -10.57 0.41 5.56
C ARG A 9 -11.39 -0.09 6.75
N ASP A 10 -12.51 0.55 7.05
CA ASP A 10 -13.36 0.16 8.18
C ASP A 10 -13.95 -1.25 7.99
N ALA A 11 -14.28 -1.63 6.75
CA ALA A 11 -14.70 -3.00 6.44
C ALA A 11 -13.58 -4.02 6.65
N MET A 12 -12.35 -3.69 6.23
CA MET A 12 -11.17 -4.54 6.43
C MET A 12 -10.80 -4.68 7.91
N ALA A 13 -10.87 -3.59 8.68
CA ALA A 13 -10.66 -3.61 10.13
C ALA A 13 -11.61 -4.59 10.82
N ARG A 14 -12.91 -4.51 10.51
CA ARG A 14 -13.93 -5.45 11.03
C ARG A 14 -13.68 -6.90 10.64
N ALA A 15 -13.24 -7.15 9.41
CA ALA A 15 -13.05 -8.51 8.90
C ALA A 15 -11.78 -9.18 9.43
N SER A 16 -10.72 -8.40 9.66
CA SER A 16 -9.40 -8.89 10.08
C SER A 16 -9.18 -8.85 11.60
N GLY A 17 -9.94 -8.03 12.32
CA GLY A 17 -9.70 -7.73 13.73
C GLY A 17 -8.57 -6.73 13.97
N VAL A 18 -7.92 -6.21 12.91
CA VAL A 18 -6.92 -5.14 13.02
C VAL A 18 -7.63 -3.82 13.32
N PRO A 19 -7.19 -3.03 14.31
CA PRO A 19 -7.76 -1.72 14.59
C PRO A 19 -7.69 -0.78 13.38
N ALA A 20 -8.72 0.05 13.17
CA ALA A 20 -8.78 0.93 12.00
C ALA A 20 -7.66 1.97 11.99
N GLU A 21 -7.23 2.41 13.18
CA GLU A 21 -6.10 3.31 13.39
C GLU A 21 -4.76 2.73 12.93
N GLU A 22 -4.59 1.40 12.97
CA GLU A 22 -3.40 0.71 12.46
C GLU A 22 -3.42 0.58 10.92
N LEU A 23 -4.59 0.79 10.30
CA LEU A 23 -4.77 0.79 8.86
C LEU A 23 -4.84 2.22 8.27
N GLU A 24 -4.58 3.25 9.07
CA GLU A 24 -4.51 4.62 8.60
C GLU A 24 -3.23 4.85 7.80
N LEU A 25 -3.37 5.50 6.64
CA LEU A 25 -2.24 5.88 5.80
C LEU A 25 -1.94 7.36 5.97
N SER A 26 -0.69 7.68 6.32
CA SER A 26 -0.25 9.07 6.33
C SER A 26 -0.21 9.64 4.90
N PRO A 27 -0.26 10.97 4.70
CA PRO A 27 -0.07 11.56 3.39
C PRO A 27 1.29 11.21 2.74
N ALA A 28 2.31 10.88 3.53
CA ALA A 28 3.60 10.41 3.02
C ALA A 28 3.49 8.97 2.50
N ASP A 29 2.83 8.09 3.23
CA ASP A 29 2.63 6.69 2.82
C ASP A 29 1.79 6.60 1.55
N VAL A 30 0.73 7.41 1.45
CA VAL A 30 -0.11 7.48 0.23
C VAL A 30 0.74 7.85 -0.99
N ARG A 31 1.60 8.87 -0.87
CA ARG A 31 2.48 9.27 -1.99
C ARG A 31 3.43 8.15 -2.38
N THR A 32 4.10 7.54 -1.39
CA THR A 32 5.06 6.46 -1.59
C THR A 32 4.40 5.23 -2.24
N LEU A 33 3.22 4.81 -1.77
CA LEU A 33 2.46 3.70 -2.37
C LEU A 33 2.04 3.98 -3.81
N LEU A 34 1.63 5.21 -4.12
CA LEU A 34 1.30 5.62 -5.48
C LEU A 34 2.53 5.70 -6.38
N ASP A 35 3.70 6.01 -5.82
CA ASP A 35 4.98 5.97 -6.53
C ASP A 35 5.38 4.54 -6.88
N ILE A 36 5.30 3.61 -5.91
CA ILE A 36 5.53 2.18 -6.12
C ILE A 36 4.59 1.61 -7.19
N ALA A 37 3.29 1.93 -7.12
CA ALA A 37 2.31 1.48 -8.10
C ALA A 37 2.64 1.99 -9.52
N ARG A 38 3.12 3.22 -9.62
CA ARG A 38 3.50 3.84 -10.89
C ARG A 38 4.70 3.14 -11.52
N VAL A 39 5.74 2.84 -10.73
CA VAL A 39 6.94 2.11 -11.19
C VAL A 39 6.52 0.78 -11.80
N ALA A 40 5.73 -0.02 -11.08
CA ALA A 40 5.22 -1.28 -11.62
C ALA A 40 4.40 -1.11 -12.90
N ALA A 41 3.49 -0.12 -12.97
CA ALA A 41 2.64 0.06 -14.14
C ALA A 41 3.41 0.47 -15.41
N HIS A 42 4.50 1.24 -15.26
CA HIS A 42 5.26 1.76 -16.39
C HIS A 42 6.46 0.90 -16.76
N ASP A 43 7.26 0.47 -15.78
CA ASP A 43 8.54 -0.19 -16.04
C ASP A 43 8.36 -1.67 -16.38
N SER A 44 7.34 -2.31 -15.83
CA SER A 44 7.05 -3.72 -16.15
C SER A 44 6.33 -3.90 -17.50
N GLY A 45 5.76 -2.82 -18.06
CA GLY A 45 4.92 -2.87 -19.26
C GLY A 45 3.52 -3.50 -19.05
N ASP A 46 3.20 -3.98 -17.85
CA ASP A 46 1.90 -4.57 -17.52
C ASP A 46 1.26 -3.87 -16.31
N ARG A 47 0.13 -3.22 -16.54
CA ARG A 47 -0.62 -2.48 -15.52
C ARG A 47 -1.13 -3.37 -14.37
N THR A 48 -1.26 -4.68 -14.60
CA THR A 48 -1.65 -5.62 -13.54
C THR A 48 -0.59 -5.77 -12.46
N ASN A 49 0.67 -5.42 -12.73
CA ASN A 49 1.74 -5.48 -11.74
C ASN A 49 1.62 -4.41 -10.66
N ALA A 50 0.93 -3.29 -10.90
CA ALA A 50 0.74 -2.24 -9.91
C ALA A 50 0.04 -2.72 -8.63
N PRO A 51 -1.18 -3.31 -8.69
CA PRO A 51 -1.83 -3.83 -7.49
C PRO A 51 -1.08 -5.01 -6.87
N LEU A 52 -0.42 -5.85 -7.67
CA LEU A 52 0.37 -6.98 -7.17
C LEU A 52 1.60 -6.51 -6.38
N LEU A 53 2.31 -5.51 -6.89
CA LEU A 53 3.46 -4.93 -6.20
C LEU A 53 3.03 -4.22 -4.90
N CYS A 54 1.92 -3.47 -4.91
CA CYS A 54 1.38 -2.88 -3.68
C CYS A 54 1.00 -3.94 -2.63
N TYR A 55 0.46 -5.09 -3.06
CA TYR A 55 0.19 -6.21 -2.15
C TYR A 55 1.48 -6.78 -1.54
N LEU A 56 2.52 -6.98 -2.36
CA LEU A 56 3.84 -7.44 -1.88
C LEU A 56 4.48 -6.42 -0.92
N ALA A 57 4.40 -5.13 -1.23
CA ALA A 57 4.85 -4.07 -0.33
C ALA A 57 4.13 -4.12 1.01
N GLY A 58 2.80 -4.27 1.00
CA GLY A 58 2.00 -4.44 2.22
C GLY A 58 2.38 -5.68 3.03
N LEU A 59 2.65 -6.82 2.37
CA LEU A 59 3.15 -8.02 3.05
C LEU A 59 4.50 -7.79 3.71
N THR A 60 5.44 -7.14 3.02
CA THR A 60 6.79 -6.87 3.54
C THR A 60 6.75 -5.92 4.74
N VAL A 61 5.98 -4.83 4.65
CA VAL A 61 5.76 -3.89 5.77
C VAL A 61 5.09 -4.60 6.94
N GLY A 62 4.07 -5.43 6.68
CA GLY A 62 3.41 -6.25 7.71
C GLY A 62 4.32 -7.30 8.37
N ARG A 63 5.54 -7.52 7.86
CA ARG A 63 6.59 -8.36 8.47
C ARG A 63 7.71 -7.57 9.14
N GLY A 64 7.53 -6.25 9.32
CA GLY A 64 8.41 -5.40 10.12
C GLY A 64 9.43 -4.59 9.32
N ALA A 65 9.29 -4.52 8.00
CA ALA A 65 10.08 -3.59 7.18
C ALA A 65 9.45 -2.19 7.16
N GLU A 66 10.26 -1.16 6.95
CA GLU A 66 9.75 0.18 6.70
C GLU A 66 9.31 0.35 5.24
N LEU A 67 8.23 1.11 5.01
CA LEU A 67 7.75 1.38 3.65
C LEU A 67 8.80 2.13 2.81
N ALA A 68 9.63 2.97 3.45
CA ALA A 68 10.73 3.66 2.79
C ALA A 68 11.78 2.67 2.24
N ASP A 69 12.18 1.68 3.03
CA ASP A 69 13.14 0.66 2.60
C ASP A 69 12.59 -0.16 1.41
N VAL A 70 11.28 -0.44 1.42
CA VAL A 70 10.61 -1.12 0.31
C VAL A 70 10.61 -0.25 -0.96
N ALA A 71 10.35 1.05 -0.81
CA ALA A 71 10.36 1.98 -1.94
C ALA A 71 11.77 2.14 -2.53
N ASP A 72 12.79 2.26 -1.69
CA ASP A 72 14.20 2.40 -2.10
C ASP A 72 14.70 1.15 -2.86
N ALA A 73 14.20 -0.04 -2.50
CA ALA A 73 14.53 -1.29 -3.20
C ALA A 73 13.92 -1.38 -4.62
N LEU A 74 12.99 -0.50 -4.97
CA LEU A 74 12.25 -0.47 -6.24
C LEU A 74 12.63 0.74 -7.13
N ALA A 75 13.50 1.63 -6.65
CA ALA A 75 14.02 2.78 -7.37
C ALA A 75 15.22 2.42 -8.27
#